data_AF-R9J0S7-F1
#
_entry.id   AF-R9J0S7-F1
#
_cell.length_a   1.000
_cell.length_b   1.000
_cell.length_c   1.000
_cell.angle_alpha   90.00
_cell.angle_beta   90.00
_cell.angle_gamma   90.00
#
_symmetry.space_group_name_H-M   'P 1'
#
loop_
_entity.id
_entity.type
_entity.pdbx_description
1 polymer ?
#
loop_
_entity_poly.entity_id
_entity_poly.type
_entity_poly.pdbx_seq_one_letter_code
_entity_poly.pdbx_strand_id
1 'polypeptide(L)'
;MSKGKKRALIVVIVILLILLTIGICYFLFTKKDNKNLEYDDNATTGIMPGVDVDERRKELQTLLDRSMIAFSINTSPVFLNGTAEGNLLIENPGNNAKLIKVSIVIDKTEEEIYASKYLKPGTYIENVKLDKVLEKGTYDATAYFLAYDEETSEYIGQTGAQITLTVQN
;
A
#
# COMPACT_ATOMS: atom_id res chain seq x y z
N MET A 1 29.90 55.20 49.62
CA MET A 1 30.41 55.26 48.22
C MET A 1 29.70 56.38 47.45
N SER A 2 30.46 57.35 46.93
CA SER A 2 29.95 58.47 46.11
C SER A 2 29.08 57.95 44.95
N LYS A 3 27.97 58.64 44.68
CA LYS A 3 26.96 58.27 43.66
C LYS A 3 27.59 57.98 42.27
N GLY A 4 28.72 58.62 41.94
CA GLY A 4 29.47 58.37 40.69
C GLY A 4 30.19 57.02 40.62
N LYS A 5 30.80 56.56 41.72
CA LYS A 5 31.50 55.26 41.77
C LYS A 5 30.54 54.08 41.70
N LYS A 6 29.34 54.21 42.28
CA LYS A 6 28.27 53.21 42.16
C LYS A 6 27.73 53.12 40.73
N ARG A 7 27.54 54.24 40.03
CA ARG A 7 27.09 54.26 38.62
C ARG A 7 28.13 53.65 37.68
N ALA A 8 29.41 53.96 37.87
CA ALA A 8 30.49 53.35 37.08
C ALA A 8 30.57 51.81 37.28
N LEU A 9 30.43 51.34 38.52
CA LEU A 9 30.41 49.91 38.82
C LEU A 9 29.19 49.20 38.20
N ILE A 10 28.02 49.83 38.20
CA ILE A 10 26.82 49.31 37.54
C ILE A 10 27.03 49.21 36.03
N VAL A 11 27.63 50.23 35.39
CA VAL A 11 27.90 50.21 33.94
C VAL A 11 28.86 49.09 33.58
N VAL A 12 29.92 48.86 34.37
CA VAL A 12 30.86 47.76 34.14
C VAL A 12 30.15 46.41 34.26
N ILE A 13 29.30 46.21 35.27
CA ILE A 13 28.54 44.97 35.44
C ILE A 13 27.58 44.74 34.27
N VAL A 14 26.89 45.78 33.79
CA VAL A 14 25.99 45.67 32.64
C VAL A 14 26.75 45.30 31.37
N ILE A 15 27.92 45.90 31.12
CA ILE A 15 28.76 45.54 29.97
C ILE A 15 29.23 44.08 30.07
N LEU A 16 29.62 43.62 31.27
CA LEU A 16 30.08 42.26 31.50
C LEU A 16 28.93 41.25 31.29
N LEU A 17 27.72 41.58 31.72
CA LEU A 17 26.51 40.78 31.43
C LEU A 17 26.20 40.75 29.93
N ILE A 18 26.31 41.88 29.22
CA ILE A 18 26.08 41.92 27.77
C ILE A 18 27.11 41.03 27.05
N LEU A 19 28.40 41.12 27.41
CA LEU A 19 29.44 40.28 26.83
C LEU A 19 29.21 38.79 27.12
N LEU A 20 28.79 38.44 28.34
CA LEU A 20 28.44 37.08 28.71
C LEU A 20 27.24 36.57 27.87
N THR A 21 26.22 37.41 27.68
CA THR A 21 25.03 37.08 26.90
C THR A 21 25.38 36.87 25.43
N ILE A 22 26.23 37.73 24.86
CA ILE A 22 26.73 37.58 23.48
C ILE A 22 27.54 36.28 23.34
N GLY A 23 28.40 35.94 24.31
CA GLY A 23 29.15 34.69 24.31
C GLY A 23 28.26 33.44 24.38
N ILE A 24 27.23 33.47 25.22
CA ILE A 24 26.24 32.38 25.32
C ILE A 24 25.43 32.26 24.03
N CYS A 25 24.95 33.37 23.47
CA CYS A 25 24.25 33.36 22.19
C CYS A 25 25.15 32.83 21.07
N TYR A 26 26.40 33.28 20.97
CA TYR A 26 27.35 32.76 19.98
C TYR A 26 27.54 31.25 20.11
N PHE A 27 27.73 30.74 21.33
CA PHE A 27 27.90 29.29 21.57
C PHE A 27 26.64 28.49 21.22
N LEU A 28 25.44 28.97 21.57
CA LEU A 28 24.18 28.30 21.25
C LEU A 28 23.86 28.34 19.75
N PHE A 29 24.16 29.44 19.05
CA PHE A 29 23.90 29.57 17.61
C PHE A 29 24.98 28.91 16.74
N THR A 30 26.20 28.68 17.24
CA THR A 30 27.26 27.96 16.52
C THR A 30 27.28 26.46 16.81
N LYS A 31 26.60 26.00 17.87
CA LYS A 31 26.34 24.58 18.11
C LYS A 31 25.27 24.06 17.14
N LYS A 32 25.60 24.08 15.86
CA LYS A 32 24.87 23.38 14.81
C LYS A 32 25.04 21.90 15.11
N ASP A 33 23.94 21.20 15.37
CA ASP A 33 23.91 19.73 15.44
C ASP A 33 24.31 19.20 14.06
N ASN A 34 25.62 19.12 13.81
CA ASN A 34 26.18 18.41 12.68
C ASN A 34 26.04 16.93 13.02
N LYS A 35 24.82 16.40 12.86
CA LYS A 35 24.59 14.97 12.72
C LYS A 35 25.20 14.56 11.39
N ASN A 36 26.52 14.49 11.35
CA ASN A 36 27.24 13.90 10.23
C ASN A 36 26.78 12.45 10.15
N LEU A 37 26.47 12.00 8.94
CA LEU A 37 26.17 10.60 8.69
C LEU A 37 27.44 9.81 9.01
N GLU A 38 27.37 8.94 10.02
CA GLU A 38 28.41 7.96 10.32
C GLU A 38 28.16 6.73 9.45
N TYR A 39 29.18 6.33 8.69
CA TYR A 39 29.15 5.11 7.89
C TYR A 39 29.88 4.00 8.64
N ASP A 40 29.50 2.73 8.41
CA ASP A 40 30.16 1.59 9.05
C ASP A 40 31.57 1.40 8.47
N ASP A 41 32.58 1.33 9.34
CA ASP A 41 33.99 1.13 8.96
C ASP A 41 34.23 -0.20 8.23
N ASN A 42 33.34 -1.19 8.39
CA ASN A 42 33.41 -2.49 7.73
C ASN A 42 32.66 -2.54 6.38
N ALA A 43 32.02 -1.44 5.96
CA ALA A 43 31.30 -1.40 4.69
C ALA A 43 32.28 -1.50 3.51
N THR A 44 32.10 -2.50 2.66
CA THR A 44 32.87 -2.67 1.43
C THR A 44 32.08 -2.15 0.23
N THR A 45 32.72 -1.36 -0.63
CA THR A 45 32.08 -0.86 -1.86
C THR A 45 32.04 -1.95 -2.93
N GLY A 46 30.86 -2.20 -3.51
CA GLY A 46 30.70 -3.06 -4.67
C GLY A 46 29.60 -4.11 -4.51
N ILE A 47 29.57 -5.07 -5.43
CA ILE A 47 28.68 -6.23 -5.35
C ILE A 47 29.34 -7.26 -4.42
N MET A 48 28.55 -7.82 -3.50
CA MET A 48 29.02 -8.85 -2.58
C MET A 48 29.63 -10.04 -3.35
N PRO A 49 30.81 -10.55 -2.99
CA PRO A 49 31.42 -11.69 -3.67
C PRO A 49 30.48 -12.90 -3.74
N GLY A 50 30.47 -13.58 -4.90
CA GLY A 50 29.60 -14.74 -5.14
C GLY A 50 28.17 -14.40 -5.56
N VAL A 51 27.82 -13.12 -5.70
CA VAL A 51 26.53 -12.68 -6.26
C VAL A 51 26.64 -12.56 -7.77
N ASP A 52 25.87 -13.38 -8.49
CA ASP A 52 25.53 -13.12 -9.88
C ASP A 52 24.31 -12.18 -9.94
N VAL A 53 24.53 -10.96 -10.43
CA VAL A 53 23.48 -9.93 -10.49
C VAL A 53 22.40 -10.27 -11.52
N ASP A 54 22.76 -10.96 -12.60
CA ASP A 54 21.83 -11.29 -13.67
C ASP A 54 20.94 -12.47 -13.27
N GLU A 55 21.51 -13.48 -12.60
CA GLU A 55 20.72 -14.57 -11.99
C GLU A 55 19.75 -14.01 -10.96
N ARG A 56 20.22 -13.18 -10.03
CA ARG A 56 19.37 -12.52 -9.04
C ARG A 56 18.25 -11.74 -9.72
N ARG A 57 18.55 -10.93 -10.75
CA ARG A 57 17.52 -10.15 -11.46
C ARG A 57 16.46 -11.07 -12.08
N LYS A 58 16.85 -12.20 -12.64
CA LYS A 58 15.94 -13.19 -13.22
C LYS A 58 15.05 -13.83 -12.16
N GLU A 59 15.61 -14.16 -10.99
CA GLU A 59 14.83 -14.67 -9.85
C GLU A 59 13.80 -13.63 -9.37
N LEU A 60 14.22 -12.37 -9.19
CA LEU A 60 13.29 -11.30 -8.83
C LEU A 60 12.19 -11.12 -9.88
N GLN A 61 12.53 -11.15 -11.16
CA GLN A 61 11.53 -11.03 -12.22
C GLN A 61 10.52 -12.19 -12.16
N THR A 62 11.01 -13.41 -11.93
CA THR A 62 10.14 -14.59 -11.78
C THR A 62 9.20 -14.45 -10.58
N LEU A 63 9.69 -13.91 -9.47
CA LEU A 63 8.86 -13.63 -8.28
C LEU A 63 7.82 -12.54 -8.57
N LEU A 64 8.19 -11.48 -9.29
CA LEU A 64 7.26 -10.41 -9.69
C LEU A 64 6.16 -10.96 -10.62
N ASP A 65 6.53 -11.70 -11.66
CA ASP A 65 5.60 -12.31 -12.62
C ASP A 65 4.65 -13.30 -11.93
N ARG A 66 5.17 -14.05 -10.94
CA ARG A 66 4.36 -14.94 -10.09
C ARG A 66 3.41 -14.15 -9.17
N SER A 67 3.82 -12.98 -8.69
CA SER A 67 2.99 -12.16 -7.79
C SER A 67 1.89 -11.36 -8.50
N MET A 68 2.07 -11.05 -9.78
CA MET A 68 1.08 -10.28 -10.55
C MET A 68 -0.15 -11.13 -10.87
N ILE A 69 -1.32 -10.64 -10.47
CA ILE A 69 -2.63 -11.25 -10.74
C ILE A 69 -3.34 -10.40 -11.79
N ALA A 70 -3.48 -10.93 -13.00
CA ALA A 70 -4.26 -10.29 -14.06
C ALA A 70 -5.73 -10.72 -14.00
N PHE A 71 -6.66 -9.77 -14.15
CA PHE A 71 -8.09 -10.02 -14.18
C PHE A 71 -8.84 -8.87 -14.85
N SER A 72 -10.09 -9.10 -15.23
CA SER A 72 -11.05 -8.06 -15.62
C SER A 72 -12.38 -8.31 -14.92
N ILE A 73 -13.12 -7.24 -14.65
CA ILE A 73 -14.47 -7.28 -14.05
C ILE A 73 -15.24 -6.02 -14.44
N ASN A 74 -16.56 -6.15 -14.57
CA ASN A 74 -17.45 -4.99 -14.61
C ASN A 74 -17.54 -4.36 -13.22
N THR A 75 -17.07 -3.13 -13.08
CA THR A 75 -17.11 -2.39 -11.81
C THR A 75 -18.50 -1.83 -11.48
N SER A 76 -19.46 -1.92 -12.40
CA SER A 76 -20.84 -1.46 -12.21
C SER A 76 -21.85 -2.49 -12.72
N PRO A 77 -21.91 -3.68 -12.10
CA PRO A 77 -22.82 -4.73 -12.52
C PRO A 77 -24.26 -4.40 -12.16
N VAL A 78 -25.18 -4.85 -13.01
CA VAL A 78 -26.61 -4.59 -12.91
C VAL A 78 -27.37 -5.91 -12.83
N PHE A 79 -28.25 -6.00 -11.85
CA PHE A 79 -29.15 -7.11 -11.61
C PHE A 79 -30.58 -6.63 -11.76
N LEU A 80 -31.41 -7.39 -12.48
CA LEU A 80 -32.83 -7.03 -12.65
C LEU A 80 -33.58 -7.05 -11.32
N ASN A 81 -33.27 -8.02 -10.46
CA ASN A 81 -33.74 -8.19 -9.08
C ASN A 81 -32.76 -9.10 -8.33
N GLY A 82 -32.91 -9.23 -7.00
CA GLY A 82 -32.00 -10.03 -6.16
C GLY A 82 -31.93 -11.53 -6.44
N THR A 83 -32.76 -12.07 -7.35
CA THR A 83 -32.74 -13.48 -7.75
C THR A 83 -32.32 -13.70 -9.20
N ALA A 84 -32.23 -12.63 -9.99
CA ALA A 84 -31.85 -12.65 -11.39
C ALA A 84 -30.33 -12.74 -11.55
N GLU A 85 -29.90 -13.13 -12.74
CA GLU A 85 -28.49 -12.99 -13.09
C GLU A 85 -28.13 -11.52 -13.36
N GLY A 86 -26.89 -11.16 -13.06
CA GLY A 86 -26.30 -9.85 -13.37
C GLY A 86 -24.95 -10.00 -14.06
N ASN A 87 -24.56 -8.95 -14.78
CA ASN A 87 -23.40 -8.93 -15.68
C ASN A 87 -22.10 -8.56 -14.93
N LEU A 88 -21.52 -9.50 -14.19
CA LEU A 88 -20.23 -9.28 -13.52
C LEU A 88 -19.05 -9.20 -14.50
N LEU A 89 -19.13 -9.85 -15.68
CA LEU A 89 -18.08 -9.85 -16.70
C LEU A 89 -16.67 -10.13 -16.14
N ILE A 90 -16.54 -11.20 -15.35
CA ILE A 90 -15.27 -11.60 -14.73
C ILE A 90 -14.43 -12.34 -15.77
N GLU A 91 -13.17 -11.94 -15.95
CA GLU A 91 -12.25 -12.62 -16.85
C GLU A 91 -10.96 -13.03 -16.13
N ASN A 92 -10.49 -14.26 -16.42
CA ASN A 92 -9.12 -14.68 -16.21
C ASN A 92 -8.38 -14.66 -17.57
N PRO A 93 -7.58 -13.62 -17.87
CA PRO A 93 -6.88 -13.54 -19.15
C PRO A 93 -5.96 -14.75 -19.39
N GLY A 94 -5.83 -15.17 -20.65
CA GLY A 94 -5.01 -16.34 -21.04
C GLY A 94 -3.53 -16.22 -20.65
N ASN A 95 -3.02 -15.00 -20.51
CA ASN A 95 -1.64 -14.72 -20.11
C ASN A 95 -1.41 -14.66 -18.59
N ASN A 96 -2.45 -14.84 -17.76
CA ASN A 96 -2.30 -14.79 -16.30
C ASN A 96 -1.53 -16.00 -15.74
N ALA A 97 -1.61 -17.15 -16.44
CA ALA A 97 -0.98 -18.43 -16.08
C ALA A 97 -1.25 -18.86 -14.61
N LYS A 98 -2.42 -18.50 -14.09
CA LYS A 98 -2.89 -18.78 -12.72
C LYS A 98 -4.36 -19.14 -12.76
N LEU A 99 -4.79 -19.99 -11.84
CA LEU A 99 -6.21 -20.15 -11.54
C LEU A 99 -6.66 -18.95 -10.71
N ILE A 100 -7.85 -18.42 -10.97
CA ILE A 100 -8.44 -17.38 -10.12
C ILE A 100 -9.77 -17.84 -9.53
N LYS A 101 -10.03 -17.43 -8.29
CA LYS A 101 -11.36 -17.43 -7.69
C LYS A 101 -11.76 -16.00 -7.37
N VAL A 102 -13.05 -15.73 -7.45
CA VAL A 102 -13.61 -14.42 -7.12
C VAL A 102 -14.59 -14.57 -5.98
N SER A 103 -14.46 -13.70 -4.98
CA SER A 103 -15.43 -13.52 -3.90
C SER A 103 -15.87 -12.06 -3.90
N ILE A 104 -17.17 -11.80 -3.79
CA ILE A 104 -17.71 -10.43 -3.69
C ILE A 104 -18.30 -10.24 -2.30
N VAL A 105 -17.80 -9.23 -1.61
CA VAL A 105 -18.18 -8.90 -0.23
C VAL A 105 -18.72 -7.48 -0.19
N ILE A 106 -19.91 -7.29 0.39
CA ILE A 106 -20.47 -5.96 0.62
C ILE A 106 -19.66 -5.23 1.70
N ASP A 107 -19.17 -4.03 1.41
CA ASP A 107 -18.20 -3.35 2.29
C ASP A 107 -18.80 -2.99 3.64
N LYS A 108 -20.10 -2.62 3.67
CA LYS A 108 -20.77 -2.16 4.89
C LYS A 108 -21.09 -3.30 5.86
N THR A 109 -21.44 -4.48 5.34
CA THR A 109 -21.92 -5.61 6.14
C THR A 109 -20.89 -6.73 6.26
N GLU A 110 -19.80 -6.66 5.48
CA GLU A 110 -18.80 -7.72 5.33
C GLU A 110 -19.43 -9.06 4.90
N GLU A 111 -20.61 -9.02 4.28
CA GLU A 111 -21.31 -10.22 3.82
C GLU A 111 -20.85 -10.63 2.43
N GLU A 112 -20.40 -11.88 2.27
CA GLU A 112 -20.13 -12.49 0.98
C GLU A 112 -21.45 -12.80 0.26
N ILE A 113 -21.62 -12.19 -0.91
CA ILE A 113 -22.84 -12.30 -1.73
C ILE A 113 -22.64 -13.14 -3.00
N TYR A 114 -21.40 -13.48 -3.33
CA TYR A 114 -21.06 -14.31 -4.46
C TYR A 114 -19.67 -14.94 -4.29
N ALA A 115 -19.56 -16.24 -4.55
CA ALA A 115 -18.27 -16.94 -4.64
C ALA A 115 -18.18 -17.79 -5.91
N SER A 116 -17.17 -17.53 -6.73
CA SER A 116 -16.87 -18.36 -7.90
C SER A 116 -16.11 -19.63 -7.54
N LYS A 117 -16.15 -20.60 -8.46
CA LYS A 117 -15.15 -21.68 -8.53
C LYS A 117 -13.88 -21.17 -9.24
N TYR A 118 -12.91 -22.05 -9.44
CA TYR A 118 -11.70 -21.70 -10.20
C TYR A 118 -12.02 -21.39 -11.66
N LEU A 119 -11.52 -20.26 -12.14
CA LEU A 119 -11.45 -19.91 -13.56
C LEU A 119 -10.04 -20.22 -14.04
N LYS A 120 -9.93 -20.98 -15.13
CA LYS A 120 -8.66 -21.24 -15.81
C LYS A 120 -8.21 -20.02 -16.61
N PRO A 121 -6.91 -19.87 -16.91
CA PRO A 121 -6.47 -18.86 -17.88
C PRO A 121 -7.24 -18.98 -19.19
N GLY A 122 -7.69 -17.84 -19.72
CA GLY A 122 -8.46 -17.73 -20.96
C GLY A 122 -9.95 -18.04 -20.80
N THR A 123 -10.47 -18.02 -19.57
CA THR A 123 -11.91 -18.23 -19.29
C THR A 123 -12.54 -17.02 -18.65
N TYR A 124 -13.85 -16.89 -18.80
CA TYR A 124 -14.61 -15.76 -18.30
C TYR A 124 -15.99 -16.20 -17.80
N ILE A 125 -16.63 -15.32 -17.05
CA ILE A 125 -18.01 -15.42 -16.56
C ILE A 125 -18.73 -14.13 -16.97
N GLU A 126 -19.66 -14.22 -17.91
CA GLU A 126 -20.46 -13.07 -18.32
C GLU A 126 -21.46 -12.69 -17.22
N ASN A 127 -22.30 -13.65 -16.84
CA ASN A 127 -23.43 -13.43 -15.96
C ASN A 127 -23.43 -14.41 -14.79
N VAL A 128 -23.89 -13.96 -13.62
CA VAL A 128 -24.06 -14.83 -12.44
C VAL A 128 -25.32 -14.48 -11.67
N LYS A 129 -25.84 -15.46 -10.97
CA LYS A 129 -26.77 -15.25 -9.86
C LYS A 129 -25.97 -15.07 -8.56
N LEU A 130 -26.41 -14.14 -7.71
CA LEU A 130 -25.86 -13.97 -6.37
C LEU A 130 -26.29 -15.13 -5.46
N ASP A 131 -25.42 -15.47 -4.51
CA ASP A 131 -25.71 -16.47 -3.46
C ASP A 131 -26.68 -15.93 -2.40
N LYS A 132 -26.85 -14.60 -2.37
CA LYS A 132 -27.76 -13.88 -1.49
C LYS A 132 -28.76 -13.06 -2.29
N VAL A 133 -30.00 -13.03 -1.80
CA VAL A 133 -31.05 -12.20 -2.38
C VAL A 133 -30.92 -10.80 -1.81
N LEU A 134 -30.54 -9.85 -2.66
CA LEU A 134 -30.46 -8.44 -2.31
C LEU A 134 -31.77 -7.73 -2.63
N GLU A 135 -32.13 -6.76 -1.81
CA GLU A 135 -33.24 -5.85 -2.09
C GLU A 135 -32.87 -4.86 -3.20
N LYS A 136 -33.86 -4.14 -3.71
CA LYS A 136 -33.63 -3.05 -4.64
C LYS A 136 -32.72 -1.99 -4.03
N GLY A 137 -31.66 -1.63 -4.74
CA GLY A 137 -30.73 -0.61 -4.28
C GLY A 137 -29.38 -0.65 -4.97
N THR A 138 -28.47 0.18 -4.47
CA THR A 138 -27.08 0.24 -4.87
C THR A 138 -26.20 -0.16 -3.70
N TYR A 139 -25.19 -0.99 -3.96
CA TYR A 139 -24.33 -1.57 -2.94
C TYR A 139 -22.86 -1.40 -3.34
N ASP A 140 -22.08 -0.76 -2.46
CA ASP A 140 -20.62 -0.75 -2.58
C ASP A 140 -20.06 -2.07 -2.03
N ALA A 141 -19.17 -2.68 -2.81
CA ALA A 141 -18.60 -3.97 -2.53
C ALA A 141 -17.17 -4.09 -3.06
N THR A 142 -16.45 -5.04 -2.50
CA THR A 142 -15.11 -5.41 -2.96
C THR A 142 -15.14 -6.81 -3.57
N ALA A 143 -14.68 -6.92 -4.81
CA ALA A 143 -14.41 -8.19 -5.48
C ALA A 143 -12.95 -8.62 -5.21
N TYR A 144 -12.77 -9.68 -4.44
CA TYR A 144 -11.48 -10.28 -4.14
C TYR A 144 -11.14 -11.35 -5.17
N PHE A 145 -9.99 -11.20 -5.81
CA PHE A 145 -9.40 -12.15 -6.75
C PHE A 145 -8.29 -12.92 -6.05
N LEU A 146 -8.54 -14.20 -5.77
CA LEU A 146 -7.58 -15.11 -5.16
C LEU A 146 -6.90 -15.90 -6.28
N ALA A 147 -5.58 -15.82 -6.37
CA ALA A 147 -4.79 -16.52 -7.36
C ALA A 147 -4.14 -17.77 -6.79
N TYR A 148 -4.14 -18.82 -7.60
CA TYR A 148 -3.57 -20.12 -7.28
C TYR A 148 -2.72 -20.62 -8.44
N ASP A 149 -1.72 -21.42 -8.10
CA ASP A 149 -0.90 -22.15 -9.05
C ASP A 149 -1.77 -23.14 -9.84
N GLU A 150 -1.60 -23.22 -11.16
CA GLU A 150 -2.47 -24.03 -12.03
C GLU A 150 -2.24 -25.54 -11.86
N GLU A 151 -1.01 -25.96 -11.57
CA GLU A 151 -0.66 -27.37 -11.46
C GLU A 151 -0.84 -27.86 -10.02
N THR A 152 -0.38 -27.08 -9.04
CA THR A 152 -0.36 -27.51 -7.64
C THR A 152 -1.58 -27.05 -6.85
N SER A 153 -2.35 -26.09 -7.38
CA SER A 153 -3.43 -25.40 -6.64
C SER A 153 -2.95 -24.70 -5.36
N GLU A 154 -1.65 -24.42 -5.24
CA GLU A 154 -1.09 -23.65 -4.13
C GLU A 154 -1.56 -22.20 -4.19
N TYR A 155 -1.92 -21.63 -3.05
CA TYR A 155 -2.31 -20.23 -2.95
C TYR A 155 -1.11 -19.30 -3.17
N ILE A 156 -1.24 -18.37 -4.12
CA ILE A 156 -0.18 -17.42 -4.47
C ILE A 156 -0.42 -16.08 -3.75
N GLY A 157 -1.66 -15.60 -3.76
CA GLY A 157 -1.99 -14.28 -3.23
C GLY A 157 -3.40 -13.83 -3.60
N GLN A 158 -3.74 -12.63 -3.18
CA GLN A 158 -5.02 -12.02 -3.47
C GLN A 158 -4.90 -10.53 -3.76
N THR A 159 -5.86 -10.00 -4.52
CA THR A 159 -6.04 -8.57 -4.76
C THR A 159 -7.54 -8.23 -4.77
N GLY A 160 -7.88 -6.96 -4.57
CA GLY A 160 -9.27 -6.49 -4.49
C GLY A 160 -9.57 -5.43 -5.55
N ALA A 161 -10.79 -5.45 -6.08
CA ALA A 161 -11.33 -4.40 -6.94
C ALA A 161 -12.65 -3.88 -6.35
N GLN A 162 -12.74 -2.56 -6.19
CA GLN A 162 -13.97 -1.89 -5.76
C GLN A 162 -15.01 -1.97 -6.89
N ILE A 163 -16.22 -2.38 -6.56
CA ILE A 163 -17.37 -2.40 -7.47
C ILE A 163 -18.59 -1.75 -6.80
N THR A 164 -19.53 -1.29 -7.63
CA THR A 164 -20.82 -0.77 -7.18
C THR A 164 -21.94 -1.52 -7.90
N LEU A 165 -22.60 -2.44 -7.18
CA LEU A 165 -23.67 -3.26 -7.75
C LEU A 165 -25.01 -2.52 -7.69
N THR A 166 -25.84 -2.68 -8.72
CA THR A 166 -27.20 -2.12 -8.76
C THR A 166 -28.25 -3.21 -8.94
N VAL A 167 -29.24 -3.25 -8.06
CA VAL A 167 -30.44 -4.10 -8.13
C VAL A 167 -31.64 -3.21 -8.47
N GLN A 168 -32.28 -3.44 -9.61
CA GLN A 168 -33.27 -2.50 -10.15
C GLN A 168 -34.68 -2.62 -9.54
N ASN A 169 -35.12 -3.85 -9.26
CA ASN A 169 -36.50 -4.16 -8.84
C ASN A 169 -36.57 -5.01 -7.57
#